data_AF-H9W0B6-F1
#
_entry.id   AF-H9W0B6-F1
#
_cell.length_a   1.000
_cell.length_b   1.000
_cell.length_c   1.000
_cell.angle_alpha   90.00
_cell.angle_beta   90.00
_cell.angle_gamma   90.00
#
_symmetry.space_group_name_H-M   'P 1'
#
loop_
_entity.id
_entity.type
_entity.pdbx_description
1 polymer ?
#
loop_
_entity_poly.entity_id
_entity_poly.type
_entity_poly.pdbx_seq_one_letter_code
_entity_poly.pdbx_strand_id
1 'polypeptide(L)'
;AQSNKMLETINEDVCKLSQLLQNQELHDLLVKPVIQAEKKKSMLKAVADDAQFQPCTLNFLDFLVDKKRIDIIMDIMEEFQSIYTELTDTQVAVVTSAMKLGNHQMAQIARKIQRLSGASNVRLKNAIDPSLIA
;
A
#
# COMPACT_ATOMS: atom_id res chain seq x y z
N ALA A 1 14.75 -1.78 3.04
CA ALA A 1 14.25 -0.83 2.02
C ALA A 1 15.20 0.36 1.82
N GLN A 2 15.41 1.19 2.84
CA GLN A 2 16.21 2.43 2.73
C GLN A 2 17.69 2.20 2.37
N SER A 3 18.36 1.23 2.99
CA SER A 3 19.79 0.94 2.74
C SER A 3 20.08 0.51 1.29
N ASN A 4 19.08 0.00 0.58
CA ASN A 4 19.24 -0.54 -0.78
C ASN A 4 18.64 0.35 -1.87
N LYS A 5 18.14 1.55 -1.55
CA LYS A 5 17.39 2.42 -2.49
C LYS A 5 16.18 1.76 -3.17
N MET A 6 15.63 0.71 -2.56
CA MET A 6 14.47 -0.04 -3.09
C MET A 6 13.15 0.41 -2.46
N LEU A 7 13.12 1.60 -1.83
CA LEU A 7 11.97 2.07 -1.06
C LEU A 7 10.70 2.17 -1.93
N GLU A 8 10.84 2.73 -3.12
CA GLU A 8 9.73 2.88 -4.08
C GLU A 8 9.19 1.52 -4.55
N THR A 9 10.07 0.62 -4.95
CA THR A 9 9.68 -0.70 -5.45
C THR A 9 9.01 -1.54 -4.36
N ILE A 10 9.52 -1.48 -3.12
CA ILE A 10 8.89 -2.18 -2.00
C ILE A 10 7.55 -1.52 -1.65
N ASN A 11 7.42 -0.20 -1.77
CA ASN A 11 6.14 0.47 -1.60
C ASN A 11 5.11 0.02 -2.64
N GLU A 12 5.50 -0.16 -3.90
CA GLU A 12 4.65 -0.74 -4.94
C GLU A 12 4.21 -2.17 -4.58
N ASP A 13 5.14 -3.03 -4.13
CA ASP A 13 4.82 -4.39 -3.69
C ASP A 13 3.82 -4.38 -2.52
N VAL A 14 4.03 -3.53 -1.52
CA VAL A 14 3.14 -3.37 -0.35
C VAL A 14 1.75 -2.90 -0.79
N CYS A 15 1.67 -1.95 -1.73
CA CYS A 15 0.40 -1.48 -2.29
C CYS A 15 -0.36 -2.60 -3.01
N LYS A 16 0.34 -3.36 -3.86
CA LYS A 16 -0.24 -4.52 -4.58
C LYS A 16 -0.71 -5.59 -3.60
N LEU A 17 0.12 -5.95 -2.62
CA LEU A 17 -0.24 -6.96 -1.64
C LEU A 17 -1.44 -6.51 -0.78
N SER A 18 -1.50 -5.23 -0.40
CA SER A 18 -2.65 -4.67 0.31
C SER A 18 -3.94 -4.82 -0.50
N GLN A 19 -3.90 -4.54 -1.80
CA GLN A 19 -5.04 -4.74 -2.70
C GLN A 19 -5.45 -6.21 -2.80
N LEU A 20 -4.50 -7.13 -2.88
CA LEU A 20 -4.78 -8.57 -2.93
C LEU A 20 -5.42 -9.07 -1.63
N LEU A 21 -4.98 -8.56 -0.47
CA LEU A 21 -5.50 -8.92 0.84
C LEU A 21 -6.86 -8.29 1.18
N GLN A 22 -7.35 -7.34 0.37
CA GLN A 22 -8.75 -6.92 0.45
C GLN A 22 -9.72 -8.06 0.09
N ASN A 23 -9.25 -9.08 -0.65
CA ASN A 23 -10.00 -10.31 -0.83
C ASN A 23 -10.02 -11.11 0.49
N GLN A 24 -11.18 -11.14 1.13
CA GLN A 24 -11.36 -11.84 2.41
C GLN A 24 -11.03 -13.32 2.37
N GLU A 25 -11.28 -14.01 1.25
CA GLU A 25 -10.97 -15.44 1.14
C GLU A 25 -9.46 -15.68 1.23
N LEU A 26 -8.68 -14.85 0.52
CA LEU A 26 -7.22 -14.95 0.52
C LEU A 26 -6.63 -14.55 1.87
N HIS A 27 -7.14 -13.47 2.48
CA HIS A 27 -6.77 -13.05 3.82
C HIS A 27 -7.05 -14.16 4.85
N ASP A 28 -8.27 -14.71 4.86
CA ASP A 28 -8.67 -15.75 5.80
C ASP A 28 -7.82 -17.02 5.68
N LEU A 29 -7.47 -17.42 4.46
CA LEU A 29 -6.58 -18.55 4.23
C LEU A 29 -5.18 -18.31 4.80
N LEU A 30 -4.66 -17.09 4.71
CA LEU A 30 -3.35 -16.73 5.24
C LEU A 30 -3.33 -16.64 6.77
N VAL A 31 -4.39 -16.11 7.40
CA VAL A 31 -4.43 -15.95 8.86
C VAL A 31 -4.83 -17.24 9.58
N LYS A 32 -5.54 -18.17 8.91
CA LYS A 32 -5.98 -19.46 9.51
C LYS A 32 -4.78 -20.28 10.03
N PRO A 33 -4.70 -20.59 11.34
CA PRO A 33 -3.57 -21.34 11.91
C PRO A 33 -3.58 -22.82 11.53
N VAL A 34 -4.72 -23.35 11.08
CA VAL A 34 -4.89 -24.75 10.65
C VAL A 34 -4.15 -25.04 9.35
N ILE A 35 -3.88 -24.02 8.53
CA ILE A 35 -3.14 -24.16 7.28
C ILE A 35 -1.65 -24.29 7.59
N GLN A 36 -1.02 -25.35 7.08
CA GLN A 36 0.42 -25.59 7.26
C GLN A 36 1.26 -24.44 6.69
N ALA A 37 2.37 -24.11 7.36
CA ALA A 37 3.27 -23.05 6.96
C ALA A 37 3.76 -23.20 5.51
N GLU A 38 4.14 -24.41 5.09
CA GLU A 38 4.58 -24.72 3.72
C GLU A 38 3.52 -24.38 2.67
N LYS A 39 2.24 -24.64 2.97
CA LYS A 39 1.14 -24.29 2.07
C LYS A 39 0.96 -22.78 1.97
N LYS A 40 1.10 -22.04 3.08
CA LYS A 40 1.05 -20.58 3.08
C LYS A 40 2.20 -19.98 2.26
N LYS A 41 3.43 -20.46 2.48
CA LYS A 41 4.62 -20.01 1.71
C LYS A 41 4.47 -20.27 0.22
N SER A 42 3.97 -21.45 -0.15
CA SER A 42 3.72 -21.79 -1.57
C SER A 42 2.69 -20.85 -2.22
N MET A 43 1.63 -20.50 -1.50
CA MET A 43 0.64 -19.51 -1.97
C MET A 43 1.23 -18.11 -2.10
N LEU A 44 1.98 -17.66 -1.08
CA LEU A 44 2.65 -16.35 -1.09
C LEU A 44 3.65 -16.25 -2.25
N LYS A 45 4.38 -17.33 -2.53
CA LYS A 45 5.29 -17.39 -3.67
C LYS A 45 4.55 -17.26 -5.00
N ALA A 46 3.45 -17.99 -5.19
CA ALA A 46 2.66 -17.88 -6.41
C ALA A 46 2.11 -16.46 -6.62
N VAL A 47 1.64 -15.82 -5.55
CA VAL A 47 1.21 -14.41 -5.56
C VAL A 47 2.37 -13.46 -5.88
N ALA A 48 3.52 -13.68 -5.27
CA ALA A 48 4.71 -12.87 -5.48
C ALA A 48 5.25 -12.98 -6.92
N ASP A 49 5.22 -14.18 -7.49
CA ASP A 49 5.64 -14.43 -8.88
C ASP A 49 4.69 -13.75 -9.88
N ASP A 50 3.37 -13.84 -9.66
CA ASP A 50 2.35 -13.19 -10.50
C ASP A 50 2.41 -11.65 -10.41
N ALA A 51 2.55 -11.11 -9.20
CA ALA A 51 2.61 -9.67 -8.95
C ALA A 51 4.01 -9.06 -9.16
N GLN A 52 5.00 -9.91 -9.47
CA GLN A 52 6.42 -9.57 -9.66
C GLN A 52 7.06 -8.85 -8.48
N PHE A 53 6.89 -9.39 -7.27
CA PHE A 53 7.45 -8.80 -6.06
C PHE A 53 8.97 -8.91 -6.00
N GLN A 54 9.56 -7.96 -5.27
CA GLN A 54 10.98 -8.03 -4.94
C GLN A 54 11.27 -9.22 -4.02
N PRO A 55 12.45 -9.87 -4.17
CA PRO A 55 12.84 -10.98 -3.31
C PRO A 55 12.85 -10.63 -1.81
N CYS A 56 13.17 -9.38 -1.48
CA CYS A 56 13.14 -8.91 -0.10
C CYS A 56 11.73 -8.86 0.49
N THR A 57 10.71 -8.52 -0.31
CA THR A 57 9.31 -8.55 0.09
C THR A 57 8.86 -9.99 0.35
N LEU A 58 9.16 -10.92 -0.57
CA LEU A 58 8.83 -12.34 -0.38
C LEU A 58 9.50 -12.93 0.87
N ASN A 59 10.80 -12.66 1.07
CA ASN A 59 11.52 -13.11 2.26
C ASN A 59 10.92 -12.58 3.56
N PHE A 60 10.40 -11.35 3.55
CA PHE A 60 9.71 -10.78 4.70
C PHE A 60 8.38 -11.50 4.99
N LEU A 61 7.61 -11.82 3.96
CA LEU A 61 6.36 -12.58 4.10
C LEU A 61 6.62 -14.00 4.63
N ASP A 62 7.63 -14.67 4.10
CA ASP A 62 8.05 -16.00 4.58
C ASP A 62 8.48 -15.95 6.05
N PHE A 63 9.23 -14.91 6.43
CA PHE A 63 9.62 -14.69 7.82
C PHE A 63 8.40 -14.49 8.74
N LEU A 64 7.39 -13.74 8.31
CA LEU A 64 6.15 -13.58 9.08
C LEU A 64 5.40 -14.91 9.25
N VAL A 65 5.37 -15.75 8.22
CA VAL A 65 4.80 -17.11 8.32
C VAL A 65 5.59 -17.94 9.34
N ASP A 66 6.92 -17.92 9.28
CA ASP A 66 7.79 -18.67 10.20
C ASP A 66 7.64 -18.22 11.65
N LYS A 67 7.44 -16.92 11.87
CA LYS A 67 7.19 -16.35 13.21
C LYS A 67 5.73 -16.47 13.65
N LYS A 68 4.85 -17.03 12.83
CA LYS A 68 3.40 -17.10 13.08
C LYS A 68 2.79 -15.71 13.35
N ARG A 69 3.27 -14.69 12.63
CA ARG A 69 2.84 -13.27 12.72
C ARG A 69 2.22 -12.77 11.41
N ILE A 70 1.78 -13.67 10.55
CA ILE A 70 1.16 -13.32 9.25
C ILE A 70 -0.27 -12.79 9.44
N ASP A 71 -0.87 -13.00 10.61
CA ASP A 71 -2.18 -12.50 11.03
C ASP A 71 -2.25 -10.97 11.13
N ILE A 72 -1.14 -10.33 11.49
CA ILE A 72 -1.02 -8.86 11.61
C ILE A 72 -0.50 -8.20 10.32
N ILE A 73 -0.55 -8.90 9.18
CA ILE A 73 0.02 -8.39 7.93
C ILE A 73 -0.63 -7.08 7.48
N MET A 74 -1.94 -6.91 7.70
CA MET A 74 -2.67 -5.69 7.36
C MET A 74 -2.15 -4.49 8.16
N ASP A 75 -1.97 -4.65 9.46
CA ASP A 75 -1.43 -3.61 10.33
C ASP A 75 -0.01 -3.22 9.92
N ILE A 76 0.83 -4.21 9.59
CA ILE A 76 2.21 -3.97 9.11
C ILE A 76 2.22 -3.13 7.83
N MET A 77 1.27 -3.35 6.92
CA MET A 77 1.18 -2.57 5.68
C MET A 77 0.74 -1.13 5.93
N GLU A 78 -0.21 -0.93 6.84
CA GLU A 78 -0.66 0.41 7.22
C GLU A 78 0.49 1.20 7.86
N GLU A 79 1.22 0.58 8.78
CA GLU A 79 2.40 1.18 9.39
C GLU A 79 3.51 1.43 8.37
N PHE A 80 3.74 0.52 7.43
CA PHE A 80 4.69 0.75 6.34
C PHE A 80 4.30 1.98 5.52
N GLN A 81 3.02 2.16 5.19
CA GLN A 81 2.53 3.33 4.46
C GLN A 81 2.72 4.63 5.25
N SER A 82 2.50 4.60 6.57
CA SER A 82 2.75 5.75 7.45
C SER A 82 4.23 6.14 7.42
N ILE A 83 5.12 5.17 7.68
CA ILE A 83 6.57 5.37 7.67
C ILE A 83 7.06 5.83 6.29
N TYR A 84 6.57 5.22 5.21
CA TYR A 84 6.93 5.66 3.85
C TYR A 84 6.52 7.12 3.59
N THR A 85 5.33 7.52 4.05
CA THR A 85 4.81 8.88 3.90
C THR A 85 5.68 9.88 4.65
N GLU A 86 6.09 9.56 5.89
CA GLU A 86 7.00 10.37 6.69
C GLU A 86 8.39 10.48 6.05
N LEU A 87 8.95 9.37 5.57
CA LEU A 87 10.28 9.33 4.98
C LEU A 87 10.39 10.07 3.65
N THR A 88 9.29 10.13 2.90
CA THR A 88 9.23 10.79 1.59
C THR A 88 8.74 12.24 1.67
N ASP A 89 8.49 12.76 2.88
CA ASP A 89 7.90 14.08 3.11
C ASP A 89 6.65 14.27 2.25
N THR A 90 5.82 13.23 2.18
CA THR A 90 4.60 13.19 1.37
C THR A 90 3.43 13.70 2.19
N GLN A 91 2.86 14.84 1.81
CA GLN A 91 1.63 15.32 2.42
C GLN A 91 0.42 14.65 1.77
N VAL A 92 -0.41 13.98 2.57
CA VAL A 92 -1.70 13.45 2.11
C VAL A 92 -2.75 14.57 2.18
N ALA A 93 -3.39 14.89 1.06
CA ALA A 93 -4.48 15.84 1.00
C ALA A 93 -5.75 15.19 0.43
N VAL A 94 -6.89 15.45 1.07
CA VAL A 94 -8.20 14.97 0.62
C VAL A 94 -8.85 16.09 -0.20
N VAL A 95 -9.23 15.78 -1.43
CA VAL A 95 -9.95 16.67 -2.32
C VAL A 95 -11.37 16.16 -2.44
N THR A 96 -12.34 16.89 -1.90
CA THR A 96 -13.75 16.55 -2.02
C THR A 96 -14.36 17.29 -3.21
N SER A 97 -15.05 16.60 -4.11
CA SER A 97 -15.63 17.16 -5.34
C SER A 97 -16.98 16.53 -5.64
N ALA A 98 -17.89 17.30 -6.25
CA ALA A 98 -19.18 16.79 -6.73
C ALA A 98 -19.04 15.72 -7.82
N MET A 99 -17.90 15.72 -8.53
CA MET A 99 -17.62 14.81 -9.64
C MET A 99 -16.19 14.27 -9.57
N LYS A 100 -15.95 13.15 -10.25
CA LYS A 100 -14.59 12.59 -10.40
C LYS A 100 -13.71 13.58 -11.15
N LEU A 101 -12.64 14.05 -10.49
CA LEU A 101 -11.69 14.97 -11.08
C LEU A 101 -10.77 14.24 -12.06
N GLY A 102 -10.49 14.88 -13.19
CA GLY A 102 -9.58 14.33 -14.20
C GLY A 102 -8.11 14.41 -13.78
N ASN A 103 -7.25 13.58 -14.38
CA ASN A 103 -5.81 13.53 -14.06
C ASN A 103 -5.11 14.89 -14.18
N HIS A 104 -5.51 15.71 -15.17
CA HIS A 104 -4.96 17.05 -15.35
C HIS A 104 -5.30 18.00 -14.19
N GLN A 105 -6.57 17.99 -13.74
CA GLN A 105 -7.03 18.80 -12.61
C GLN A 105 -6.37 18.36 -11.31
N MET A 106 -6.26 17.05 -11.08
CA MET A 106 -5.53 16.46 -9.96
C MET A 106 -4.08 16.93 -9.93
N ALA A 107 -3.38 16.89 -11.07
CA ALA A 107 -2.00 17.37 -11.14
C ALA A 107 -1.86 18.86 -10.83
N GLN A 108 -2.80 19.69 -11.29
CA GLN A 108 -2.81 21.12 -10.97
C GLN A 108 -3.05 21.38 -9.48
N ILE A 109 -3.97 20.65 -8.86
CA ILE A 109 -4.27 20.74 -7.42
C ILE A 109 -3.06 20.30 -6.60
N ALA A 110 -2.41 19.20 -6.97
CA ALA A 110 -1.21 18.71 -6.28
C ALA A 110 -0.10 19.76 -6.29
N ARG A 111 0.20 20.36 -7.45
CA ARG A 111 1.20 21.44 -7.57
C ARG A 111 0.85 22.65 -6.71
N LYS A 112 -0.43 23.00 -6.64
CA LYS A 112 -0.89 24.14 -5.83
C LYS A 112 -0.73 23.85 -4.34
N ILE A 113 -1.06 22.64 -3.90
CA ILE A 113 -0.85 22.21 -2.52
C ILE A 113 0.63 22.16 -2.17
N GLN A 114 1.49 21.58 -3.03
CA GLN A 114 2.95 21.58 -2.84
C GLN A 114 3.50 23.00 -2.60
N ARG A 115 3.06 23.98 -3.40
CA ARG A 115 3.46 25.38 -3.23
C ARG A 115 2.98 26.01 -1.92
N LEU A 116 1.82 25.59 -1.41
CA LEU A 116 1.20 26.18 -0.21
C LEU A 116 1.69 25.50 1.08
N SER A 117 1.86 24.18 1.07
CA SER A 117 2.31 23.41 2.23
C SER A 117 3.83 23.35 2.36
N GLY A 118 4.57 23.62 1.27
CA GLY A 118 6.03 23.44 1.23
C GLY A 118 6.47 21.98 1.18
N ALA A 119 5.53 21.04 1.06
CA ALA A 119 5.82 19.60 1.05
C ALA A 119 6.51 19.18 -0.25
N SER A 120 7.49 18.29 -0.12
CA SER A 120 8.24 17.74 -1.25
C SER A 120 7.33 16.92 -2.17
N ASN A 121 6.45 16.11 -1.59
CA ASN A 121 5.49 15.29 -2.33
C ASN A 121 4.06 15.53 -1.82
N VAL A 122 3.07 15.42 -2.71
CA VAL A 122 1.64 15.51 -2.33
C VAL A 122 0.88 14.34 -2.92
N ARG A 123 0.23 13.57 -2.06
CA ARG A 123 -0.66 12.46 -2.43
C ARG A 123 -2.11 12.91 -2.27
N LEU A 124 -2.83 13.01 -3.39
CA LEU A 124 -4.24 13.39 -3.38
C LEU A 124 -5.14 12.16 -3.23
N LYS A 125 -6.08 12.23 -2.29
CA LYS A 125 -7.22 11.32 -2.21
C LYS A 125 -8.46 12.07 -2.69
N ASN A 126 -9.06 11.64 -3.80
CA ASN A 126 -10.31 12.22 -4.30
C ASN A 126 -11.51 11.57 -3.57
N ALA A 127 -12.30 12.37 -2.87
CA ALA A 127 -13.57 11.98 -2.28
C ALA A 127 -14.71 12.59 -3.11
N ILE A 128 -15.65 11.77 -3.58
CA ILE A 128 -16.80 12.28 -4.33
C ILE A 128 -17.94 12.53 -3.33
N ASP A 129 -18.39 13.77 -3.25
CA ASP A 129 -19.55 14.16 -2.45
C ASP A 129 -20.61 14.81 -3.35
N PRO A 130 -21.65 14.07 -3.74
CA PRO A 130 -22.71 14.55 -4.63
C PRO A 130 -23.55 15.70 -4.04
N SER A 131 -23.43 15.98 -2.74
CA SER A 131 -24.14 17.09 -2.09
C SER A 131 -23.46 18.44 -2.31
N LEU A 132 -22.20 18.44 -2.78
CA LEU A 132 -21.49 19.65 -3.16
C LEU A 132 -22.07 20.23 -4.46
N ILE A 133 -22.30 21.55 -4.45
CA ILE A 133 -22.74 22.28 -5.64
C ILE A 133 -21.52 22.45 -6.57
N ALA A 134 -21.67 22.06 -7.83
CA ALA A 134 -20.63 22.11 -8.86
C ALA A 134 -20.44 23.51 -9.45
#